data_AF-A0A2K9JU74-F1
#
_entry.id   AF-A0A2K9JU74-F1
#
_cell.length_a   1.000
_cell.length_b   1.000
_cell.length_c   1.000
_cell.angle_alpha   90.00
_cell.angle_beta   90.00
_cell.angle_gamma   90.00
#
_symmetry.space_group_name_H-M   'P 1'
#
loop_
_entity.id
_entity.type
_entity.pdbx_description
1 polymer ?
#
loop_
_entity_poly.entity_id
_entity_poly.type
_entity_poly.pdbx_seq_one_letter_code
_entity_poly.pdbx_strand_id
1 'polypeptide(L)'
;MKRFNKVALVPAAVAAVLAGNAYAGTEACFEIYDTTDAAAVDHIKAFETRYTGATCIVESKRGGASASDLEPTKESKVAYELTGDLALDFDNVNLSAAPATERDIQIVYVPTTNIPSSSRLVFKLDGAIFHGNANKIHLVKDKDGEADATGADDGFEAVADADGVFDGSNTLTFLTKDIEIRAGTRLVLSRSENADTTTAATLKPISIKIENDVCTSTTSTKSVTLKVTSATTDGGGSITGATSVAHKLVDISPQFYALQDSESTEVKVNAESEDYANQAIVARTEFVYEKGTSTVNKTQAIYPAGFYDRATLLDRAITLSTDDHLETSFVSSGAPGASVQYGIYDTRTAASGVVTSVADEIAVETGTAKGVITVGDATKKVYDTEATDLFVNGAEANPAAATDPRFGAQYNQAFYTVETKDSTKIMNFNYEVTTNYKLNFADDKYLDHCDMKPVTHKVGVNGAVLKVPYTVNAEGNFVRVTNEHDKSAEVTVDVFGESADGTEGKRRVLAVDLGMVPAQSSVVYFVPDVIAQAETQKGYTGADGGYAAKSLGDNASNAVSSNARHTLTFTVTAPRDSVHGVSVQRITGGVDRVMPVLDQNEWSQ
;
A
#
# COMPACT_ATOMS: atom_id res chain seq x y z
N MET A 1 -46.45 30.63 -54.93
CA MET A 1 -46.85 31.79 -54.10
C MET A 1 -47.95 31.36 -53.15
N LYS A 2 -47.73 31.55 -51.82
CA LYS A 2 -48.67 32.00 -50.77
C LYS A 2 -50.01 31.23 -50.57
N ARG A 3 -50.57 31.00 -49.37
CA ARG A 3 -50.25 31.28 -47.96
C ARG A 3 -51.38 30.65 -47.10
N PHE A 4 -51.00 29.94 -46.04
CA PHE A 4 -51.43 30.07 -44.63
C PHE A 4 -52.91 30.04 -44.15
N ASN A 5 -53.09 29.17 -43.13
CA ASN A 5 -53.73 29.30 -41.80
C ASN A 5 -55.24 29.53 -41.61
N LYS A 6 -55.84 28.66 -40.76
CA LYS A 6 -56.45 28.92 -39.42
C LYS A 6 -57.20 27.65 -38.97
N VAL A 7 -56.68 26.83 -38.05
CA VAL A 7 -56.86 26.92 -36.58
C VAL A 7 -58.25 27.43 -36.15
N ALA A 8 -59.05 26.49 -35.63
CA ALA A 8 -60.07 26.70 -34.60
C ALA A 8 -60.10 25.36 -33.80
N LEU A 9 -59.27 25.18 -32.76
CA LEU A 9 -59.50 25.59 -31.36
C LEU A 9 -60.91 25.25 -30.87
N VAL A 10 -61.00 24.20 -30.04
CA VAL A 10 -61.69 24.11 -28.73
C VAL A 10 -61.77 22.61 -28.35
N PRO A 11 -61.38 22.19 -27.12
CA PRO A 11 -60.18 22.56 -26.37
C PRO A 11 -59.43 21.31 -25.87
N ALA A 12 -58.10 21.43 -25.69
CA ALA A 12 -57.24 20.47 -25.00
C ALA A 12 -57.57 20.29 -23.48
N ALA A 13 -58.76 20.70 -23.04
CA ALA A 13 -59.23 20.60 -21.66
C ALA A 13 -59.96 19.28 -21.35
N VAL A 14 -60.37 18.48 -22.35
CA VAL A 14 -61.04 17.18 -22.09
C VAL A 14 -60.05 16.01 -22.08
N ALA A 15 -58.90 16.14 -22.74
CA ALA A 15 -57.77 15.22 -22.56
C ALA A 15 -56.95 15.51 -21.28
N ALA A 16 -57.07 16.73 -20.72
CA ALA A 16 -56.43 17.14 -19.47
C ALA A 16 -57.31 16.90 -18.22
N VAL A 17 -58.53 16.38 -18.36
CA VAL A 17 -59.46 16.13 -17.23
C VAL A 17 -59.69 14.63 -16.96
N LEU A 18 -59.07 13.74 -17.73
CA LEU A 18 -58.95 12.31 -17.41
C LEU A 18 -57.52 11.87 -17.05
N ALA A 19 -56.56 12.80 -17.07
CA ALA A 19 -55.24 12.64 -16.46
C ALA A 19 -55.20 13.57 -15.24
N GLY A 20 -55.79 13.14 -14.13
CA GLY A 20 -55.60 13.80 -12.84
C GLY A 20 -54.10 13.93 -12.60
N ASN A 21 -53.64 15.13 -12.23
CA ASN A 21 -52.24 15.50 -12.10
C ASN A 21 -51.44 14.50 -11.24
N ALA A 22 -50.90 13.46 -11.88
CA ALA A 22 -49.82 12.66 -11.36
C ALA A 22 -48.57 13.55 -11.40
N TYR A 23 -47.88 13.68 -10.26
CA TYR A 23 -46.61 14.39 -10.18
C TYR A 23 -45.68 13.85 -11.28
N ALA A 24 -45.36 14.68 -12.28
CA ALA A 24 -44.47 14.34 -13.39
C ALA A 24 -43.00 14.47 -12.94
N GLY A 25 -42.63 13.69 -11.93
CA GLY A 25 -41.26 13.63 -11.45
C GLY A 25 -40.28 13.12 -12.50
N THR A 26 -39.00 13.44 -12.33
CA THR A 26 -37.97 13.19 -13.36
C THR A 26 -37.03 12.04 -13.03
N GLU A 27 -37.08 11.52 -11.80
CA GLU A 27 -36.26 10.39 -11.33
C GLU A 27 -36.84 9.83 -10.03
N ALA A 28 -36.58 8.56 -9.74
CA ALA A 28 -36.79 7.96 -8.43
C ALA A 28 -35.55 8.13 -7.55
N CYS A 29 -35.76 8.13 -6.24
CA CYS A 29 -34.73 8.32 -5.23
C CYS A 29 -34.50 7.03 -4.44
N PHE A 30 -33.32 6.92 -3.83
CA PHE A 30 -33.04 5.94 -2.80
C PHE A 30 -32.73 6.60 -1.47
N GLU A 31 -33.16 5.95 -0.39
CA GLU A 31 -32.73 6.17 0.99
C GLU A 31 -32.09 4.86 1.49
N ILE A 32 -31.01 4.96 2.27
CA ILE A 32 -30.35 3.78 2.86
C ILE A 32 -30.22 4.01 4.35
N TYR A 33 -30.89 3.14 5.12
CA TYR A 33 -30.92 3.20 6.56
C TYR A 33 -29.95 2.20 7.14
N ASP A 34 -29.37 2.59 8.26
CA ASP A 34 -28.48 1.78 9.06
C ASP A 34 -29.03 1.74 10.47
N THR A 35 -29.53 0.57 10.86
CA THR A 35 -30.38 0.39 12.05
C THR A 35 -29.87 -0.74 12.91
N THR A 36 -30.12 -0.68 14.21
CA THR A 36 -29.79 -1.78 15.13
C THR A 36 -30.99 -2.73 15.26
N ASP A 37 -30.76 -4.03 15.13
CA ASP A 37 -31.76 -5.12 15.19
C ASP A 37 -32.60 -5.10 16.50
N ALA A 38 -32.02 -4.62 17.61
CA ALA A 38 -32.65 -4.63 18.93
C ALA A 38 -33.78 -3.61 19.16
N ALA A 39 -34.15 -2.77 18.20
CA ALA A 39 -35.20 -1.76 18.35
C ALA A 39 -36.31 -1.95 17.32
N ALA A 40 -37.35 -2.70 17.71
CA ALA A 40 -38.59 -2.89 16.96
C ALA A 40 -39.44 -1.61 16.73
N VAL A 41 -38.87 -0.41 16.88
CA VAL A 41 -39.56 0.87 16.73
C VAL A 41 -38.72 1.76 15.82
N ASP A 42 -39.17 1.94 14.57
CA ASP A 42 -38.65 2.84 13.51
C ASP A 42 -37.41 2.41 12.70
N HIS A 43 -37.38 1.20 12.11
CA HIS A 43 -36.32 0.83 11.13
C HIS A 43 -36.32 1.73 9.88
N ILE A 44 -37.46 2.28 9.50
CA ILE A 44 -37.59 3.25 8.41
C ILE A 44 -38.37 4.44 8.95
N LYS A 45 -37.70 5.58 9.04
CA LYS A 45 -38.33 6.81 9.55
C LYS A 45 -39.36 7.31 8.54
N ALA A 46 -40.53 7.72 9.04
CA ALA A 46 -41.59 8.31 8.23
C ALA A 46 -42.03 7.40 7.06
N PHE A 47 -42.12 6.09 7.30
CA PHE A 47 -42.45 5.07 6.29
C PHE A 47 -43.84 5.30 5.68
N GLU A 48 -44.79 5.74 6.50
CA GLU A 48 -46.16 6.13 6.18
C GLU A 48 -46.26 7.51 5.48
N THR A 49 -45.18 8.30 5.51
CA THR A 49 -45.15 9.64 4.93
C THR A 49 -44.64 9.59 3.49
N ARG A 50 -45.34 10.23 2.55
CA ARG A 50 -44.92 10.35 1.15
C ARG A 50 -44.00 11.54 0.91
N TYR A 51 -42.92 11.32 0.18
CA TYR A 51 -42.06 12.40 -0.33
C TYR A 51 -42.74 13.17 -1.47
N THR A 52 -42.82 14.49 -1.36
CA THR A 52 -43.59 15.35 -2.27
C THR A 52 -42.75 16.00 -3.37
N GLY A 53 -41.42 15.82 -3.33
CA GLY A 53 -40.51 16.40 -4.31
C GLY A 53 -40.60 15.69 -5.67
N ALA A 54 -40.51 16.48 -6.74
CA ALA A 54 -40.50 15.96 -8.12
C ALA A 54 -39.12 15.43 -8.58
N THR A 55 -38.07 15.68 -7.80
CA THR A 55 -36.69 15.26 -8.04
C THR A 55 -36.05 14.85 -6.72
N CYS A 56 -34.90 14.17 -6.78
CA CYS A 56 -34.17 13.83 -5.57
C CYS A 56 -33.46 15.04 -4.97
N ILE A 57 -33.44 15.12 -3.64
CA ILE A 57 -32.59 16.08 -2.93
C ILE A 57 -31.15 15.57 -3.03
N VAL A 58 -30.26 16.47 -3.44
CA VAL A 58 -28.82 16.19 -3.49
C VAL A 58 -28.33 15.73 -2.12
N GLU A 59 -27.50 14.69 -2.11
CA GLU A 59 -27.13 13.96 -0.89
C GLU A 59 -26.65 14.88 0.26
N SER A 60 -25.81 15.86 -0.05
CA SER A 60 -25.24 16.80 0.91
C SER A 60 -26.24 17.77 1.56
N LYS A 61 -27.50 17.77 1.13
CA LYS A 61 -28.57 18.62 1.66
C LYS A 61 -29.69 17.85 2.35
N ARG A 62 -29.60 16.52 2.40
CA ARG A 62 -30.59 15.67 3.07
C ARG A 62 -30.46 15.82 4.58
N GLY A 63 -31.57 16.13 5.25
CA GLY A 63 -31.65 16.33 6.70
C GLY A 63 -32.37 15.21 7.45
N GLY A 64 -33.07 14.32 6.75
CA GLY A 64 -33.80 13.19 7.32
C GLY A 64 -35.13 12.92 6.61
N ALA A 65 -35.63 11.70 6.72
CA ALA A 65 -36.89 11.29 6.06
C ALA A 65 -38.08 12.16 6.48
N SER A 66 -38.73 12.81 5.51
CA SER A 66 -40.00 13.53 5.72
C SER A 66 -40.79 13.68 4.41
N ALA A 67 -41.86 14.48 4.43
CA ALA A 67 -42.62 14.82 3.22
C ALA A 67 -41.86 15.74 2.26
N SER A 68 -40.92 16.54 2.76
CA SER A 68 -40.14 17.52 1.98
C SER A 68 -38.65 17.20 1.94
N ASP A 69 -38.23 16.09 2.54
CA ASP A 69 -36.82 15.70 2.67
C ASP A 69 -36.65 14.17 2.64
N LEU A 70 -35.43 13.72 2.35
CA LEU A 70 -35.05 12.31 2.25
C LEU A 70 -34.05 11.97 3.36
N GLU A 71 -34.01 10.70 3.79
CA GLU A 71 -32.93 10.24 4.67
C GLU A 71 -31.58 10.27 3.93
N PRO A 72 -30.50 10.72 4.60
CA PRO A 72 -29.15 10.51 4.12
C PRO A 72 -28.85 9.03 3.91
N THR A 73 -28.17 8.73 2.81
CA THR A 73 -27.65 7.42 2.47
C THR A 73 -26.56 7.05 3.47
N LYS A 74 -26.72 5.93 4.16
CA LYS A 74 -25.69 5.32 5.00
C LYS A 74 -25.22 4.01 4.39
N GLU A 75 -24.16 4.07 3.58
CA GLU A 75 -23.58 2.89 2.97
C GLU A 75 -22.83 2.01 3.99
N SER A 76 -22.82 0.70 3.74
CA SER A 76 -21.97 -0.24 4.49
C SER A 76 -20.51 -0.11 4.06
N LYS A 77 -19.58 -0.18 5.01
CA LYS A 77 -18.14 -0.10 4.79
C LYS A 77 -17.50 -1.47 4.94
N VAL A 78 -16.81 -1.93 3.90
CA VAL A 78 -16.26 -3.28 3.81
C VAL A 78 -14.77 -3.24 3.48
N ALA A 79 -13.98 -4.08 4.15
CA ALA A 79 -12.57 -4.31 3.82
C ALA A 79 -12.44 -4.89 2.41
N TYR A 80 -11.59 -4.30 1.57
CA TYR A 80 -11.35 -4.76 0.20
C TYR A 80 -10.85 -6.21 0.18
N GLU A 81 -10.01 -6.55 1.15
CA GLU A 81 -9.44 -7.88 1.35
C GLU A 81 -10.52 -8.96 1.53
N LEU A 82 -11.72 -8.64 2.05
CA LEU A 82 -12.80 -9.62 2.18
C LEU A 82 -13.48 -9.94 0.83
N THR A 83 -13.27 -9.13 -0.20
CA THR A 83 -14.09 -9.16 -1.43
C THR A 83 -13.74 -10.25 -2.43
N GLY A 84 -12.83 -11.17 -2.09
CA GLY A 84 -12.54 -12.34 -2.92
C GLY A 84 -13.79 -13.19 -3.15
N ASP A 85 -14.50 -13.50 -2.06
CA ASP A 85 -15.76 -14.24 -2.06
C ASP A 85 -16.66 -13.81 -0.89
N LEU A 86 -17.21 -12.59 -0.94
CA LEU A 86 -17.99 -12.02 0.16
C LEU A 86 -19.50 -12.13 -0.08
N ALA A 87 -20.17 -12.98 0.69
CA ALA A 87 -21.61 -12.87 0.91
C ALA A 87 -21.90 -11.82 2.00
N LEU A 88 -22.72 -10.84 1.67
CA LEU A 88 -23.16 -9.78 2.57
C LEU A 88 -24.67 -9.86 2.74
N ASP A 89 -25.11 -10.28 3.93
CA ASP A 89 -26.52 -10.20 4.31
C ASP A 89 -26.77 -8.84 4.96
N PHE A 90 -27.66 -8.03 4.38
CA PHE A 90 -27.99 -6.75 4.98
C PHE A 90 -28.87 -6.84 6.23
N ASP A 91 -29.35 -8.03 6.60
CA ASP A 91 -29.99 -8.33 7.90
C ASP A 91 -28.96 -8.60 9.01
N ASN A 92 -27.65 -8.59 8.68
CA ASN A 92 -26.56 -8.66 9.67
C ASN A 92 -25.24 -8.22 9.04
N VAL A 93 -25.01 -6.90 9.01
CA VAL A 93 -23.85 -6.28 8.34
C VAL A 93 -22.60 -6.25 9.21
N ASN A 94 -22.67 -6.58 10.49
CA ASN A 94 -21.54 -6.48 11.42
C ASN A 94 -21.23 -7.82 12.11
N LEU A 95 -20.81 -8.81 11.31
CA LEU A 95 -20.44 -10.14 11.82
C LEU A 95 -19.11 -10.18 12.61
N SER A 96 -18.32 -9.10 12.65
CA SER A 96 -16.91 -9.15 13.08
C SER A 96 -16.58 -8.69 14.50
N ALA A 97 -17.55 -8.35 15.36
CA ALA A 97 -17.24 -8.07 16.76
C ALA A 97 -18.38 -8.50 17.70
N ALA A 98 -18.08 -9.36 18.67
CA ALA A 98 -18.97 -9.63 19.79
C ALA A 98 -18.75 -8.59 20.91
N PRO A 99 -19.80 -8.04 21.55
CA PRO A 99 -21.21 -8.11 21.20
C PRO A 99 -21.62 -6.83 20.46
N ALA A 100 -21.42 -6.78 19.15
CA ALA A 100 -22.00 -5.71 18.37
C ALA A 100 -23.52 -5.94 18.31
N THR A 101 -24.30 -4.91 18.66
CA THR A 101 -25.72 -4.86 18.30
C THR A 101 -25.84 -5.16 16.81
N GLU A 102 -26.50 -6.24 16.42
CA GLU A 102 -26.70 -6.60 15.00
C GLU A 102 -27.21 -5.37 14.24
N ARG A 103 -26.59 -5.08 13.09
CA ARG A 103 -26.92 -3.90 12.28
C ARG A 103 -27.48 -4.31 10.94
N ASP A 104 -28.57 -3.66 10.57
CA ASP A 104 -29.30 -3.88 9.33
C ASP A 104 -29.14 -2.70 8.40
N ILE A 105 -28.99 -3.00 7.10
CA ILE A 105 -29.01 -2.03 6.03
C ILE A 105 -30.31 -2.16 5.25
N GLN A 106 -31.22 -1.20 5.42
CA GLN A 106 -32.51 -1.17 4.72
C GLN A 106 -32.41 -0.27 3.49
N ILE A 107 -32.88 -0.76 2.34
CA ILE A 107 -32.90 0.00 1.08
C ILE A 107 -34.33 0.40 0.77
N VAL A 108 -34.57 1.71 0.66
CA VAL A 108 -35.89 2.28 0.36
C VAL A 108 -35.84 2.99 -0.99
N TYR A 109 -36.70 2.55 -1.89
CA TYR A 109 -36.94 3.13 -3.21
C TYR A 109 -38.14 4.08 -3.17
N VAL A 110 -37.99 5.28 -3.72
CA VAL A 110 -39.02 6.33 -3.68
C VAL A 110 -39.29 6.85 -5.10
N PRO A 111 -40.34 6.38 -5.80
CA PRO A 111 -40.69 6.89 -7.11
C PRO A 111 -41.31 8.28 -7.01
N THR A 112 -40.97 9.20 -7.91
CA THR A 112 -41.54 10.57 -7.95
C THR A 112 -42.69 10.71 -8.95
N THR A 113 -43.06 9.62 -9.61
CA THR A 113 -44.24 9.51 -10.49
C THR A 113 -45.05 8.29 -10.08
N ASN A 114 -46.37 8.36 -10.21
CA ASN A 114 -47.23 7.20 -9.96
C ASN A 114 -46.82 6.04 -10.87
N ILE A 115 -46.74 4.84 -10.31
CA ILE A 115 -46.49 3.60 -11.04
C ILE A 115 -47.82 2.86 -11.16
N PRO A 116 -48.39 2.75 -12.38
CA PRO A 116 -49.61 1.99 -12.59
C PRO A 116 -49.47 0.52 -12.18
N SER A 117 -50.60 -0.13 -11.92
CA SER A 117 -50.63 -1.59 -11.73
C SER A 117 -50.04 -2.33 -12.93
N SER A 118 -49.53 -3.54 -12.69
CA SER A 118 -48.94 -4.40 -13.73
C SER A 118 -47.77 -3.76 -14.51
N SER A 119 -47.07 -2.80 -13.90
CA SER A 119 -45.86 -2.20 -14.46
C SER A 119 -44.63 -3.07 -14.17
N ARG A 120 -43.63 -2.97 -15.03
CA ARG A 120 -42.33 -3.65 -14.89
C ARG A 120 -41.24 -2.66 -14.50
N LEU A 121 -40.53 -2.94 -13.41
CA LEU A 121 -39.36 -2.16 -12.95
C LEU A 121 -38.10 -3.03 -13.01
N VAL A 122 -36.99 -2.52 -13.55
CA VAL A 122 -35.73 -3.26 -13.66
C VAL A 122 -34.64 -2.60 -12.84
N PHE A 123 -34.25 -3.27 -11.77
CA PHE A 123 -33.19 -2.88 -10.85
C PHE A 123 -31.88 -3.54 -11.29
N LYS A 124 -30.77 -2.81 -11.16
CA LYS A 124 -29.44 -3.31 -11.50
C LYS A 124 -28.44 -2.95 -10.39
N LEU A 125 -27.75 -3.98 -9.91
CA LEU A 125 -26.53 -3.87 -9.12
C LEU A 125 -25.31 -3.72 -10.03
N ASP A 126 -24.36 -2.90 -9.59
CA ASP A 126 -23.02 -2.81 -10.16
C ASP A 126 -22.00 -3.14 -9.07
N GLY A 127 -21.00 -3.96 -9.39
CA GLY A 127 -20.00 -4.44 -8.41
C GLY A 127 -20.43 -5.61 -7.53
N ALA A 128 -21.65 -6.14 -7.69
CA ALA A 128 -22.17 -7.29 -6.95
C ALA A 128 -23.27 -8.03 -7.75
N ILE A 129 -23.69 -9.18 -7.24
CA ILE A 129 -24.89 -9.92 -7.66
C ILE A 129 -25.86 -10.07 -6.48
N PHE A 130 -27.14 -10.27 -6.77
CA PHE A 130 -28.09 -10.75 -5.75
C PHE A 130 -27.74 -12.19 -5.38
N HIS A 131 -27.79 -12.51 -4.08
CA HIS A 131 -27.45 -13.84 -3.59
C HIS A 131 -28.05 -14.09 -2.21
N GLY A 132 -28.55 -15.30 -1.94
CA GLY A 132 -29.05 -15.65 -0.61
C GLY A 132 -30.45 -15.11 -0.31
N ASN A 133 -31.18 -14.63 -1.33
CA ASN A 133 -32.55 -14.12 -1.17
C ASN A 133 -33.62 -15.19 -1.39
N ALA A 134 -33.21 -16.43 -1.70
CA ALA A 134 -34.10 -17.52 -2.11
C ALA A 134 -34.99 -17.16 -3.31
N ASN A 135 -34.49 -16.29 -4.20
CA ASN A 135 -35.24 -15.66 -5.28
C ASN A 135 -36.56 -14.99 -4.83
N LYS A 136 -36.57 -14.39 -3.64
CA LYS A 136 -37.71 -13.62 -3.12
C LYS A 136 -37.28 -12.26 -2.61
N ILE A 137 -37.65 -11.23 -3.37
CA ILE A 137 -37.56 -9.83 -2.93
C ILE A 137 -38.88 -9.18 -3.33
N HIS A 138 -39.40 -8.33 -2.45
CA HIS A 138 -40.64 -7.58 -2.59
C HIS A 138 -40.33 -6.09 -2.46
N LEU A 139 -41.14 -5.26 -3.13
CA LEU A 139 -41.27 -3.85 -2.78
C LEU A 139 -42.46 -3.73 -1.83
N VAL A 140 -42.18 -3.39 -0.58
CA VAL A 140 -43.20 -3.27 0.47
C VAL A 140 -43.41 -1.82 0.85
N LYS A 141 -44.67 -1.45 1.06
CA LYS A 141 -45.05 -0.15 1.61
C LYS A 141 -45.76 -0.32 2.94
N ASP A 142 -45.88 0.78 3.66
CA ASP A 142 -46.83 0.90 4.75
C ASP A 142 -48.26 0.61 4.28
N LYS A 143 -49.00 -0.22 5.03
CA LYS A 143 -50.32 -0.75 4.64
C LYS A 143 -51.34 0.38 4.53
N ASP A 144 -51.29 1.35 5.43
CA ASP A 144 -52.22 2.49 5.45
C ASP A 144 -51.86 3.54 4.40
N GLY A 145 -50.58 3.59 3.97
CA GLY A 145 -50.13 4.40 2.83
C GLY A 145 -50.27 5.92 3.01
N GLU A 146 -50.76 6.32 4.19
CA GLU A 146 -50.90 7.65 4.79
C GLU A 146 -50.92 7.42 6.31
N ALA A 147 -50.45 8.36 7.12
CA ALA A 147 -50.48 8.24 8.59
C ALA A 147 -51.90 7.88 9.08
N ASP A 148 -52.08 6.69 9.67
CA ASP A 148 -53.35 6.27 10.23
C ASP A 148 -53.72 7.19 11.40
N ALA A 149 -54.79 7.96 11.23
CA ALA A 149 -55.32 8.82 12.29
C ALA A 149 -55.94 8.01 13.45
N THR A 150 -56.13 6.70 13.28
CA THR A 150 -56.81 5.81 14.22
C THR A 150 -55.92 4.75 14.89
N GLY A 151 -54.65 4.62 14.45
CA GLY A 151 -53.59 3.82 15.08
C GLY A 151 -53.92 2.34 15.27
N ALA A 152 -54.62 1.71 14.32
CA ALA A 152 -55.21 0.38 14.55
C ALA A 152 -54.68 -0.77 13.67
N ASP A 153 -53.87 -0.53 12.63
CA ASP A 153 -53.31 -1.60 11.79
C ASP A 153 -51.92 -1.23 11.20
N ASP A 154 -50.92 -0.97 12.06
CA ASP A 154 -49.52 -0.68 11.66
C ASP A 154 -48.82 -1.91 11.05
N GLY A 155 -49.20 -2.27 9.82
CA GLY A 155 -48.62 -3.36 9.03
C GLY A 155 -47.98 -2.87 7.73
N PHE A 156 -47.34 -3.78 7.01
CA PHE A 156 -46.84 -3.51 5.65
C PHE A 156 -47.39 -4.51 4.64
N GLU A 157 -47.46 -4.08 3.38
CA GLU A 157 -47.88 -4.92 2.28
C GLU A 157 -46.93 -4.83 1.09
N ALA A 158 -46.66 -5.99 0.46
CA ALA A 158 -45.94 -6.05 -0.80
C ALA A 158 -46.81 -5.54 -1.95
N VAL A 159 -46.33 -4.53 -2.68
CA VAL A 159 -46.98 -3.92 -3.86
C VAL A 159 -46.30 -4.30 -5.17
N ALA A 160 -45.12 -4.92 -5.11
CA ALA A 160 -44.48 -5.55 -6.25
C ALA A 160 -43.66 -6.77 -5.80
N ASP A 161 -43.59 -7.78 -6.65
CA ASP A 161 -42.81 -8.98 -6.42
C ASP A 161 -41.72 -9.12 -7.48
N ALA A 162 -40.56 -9.61 -7.07
CA ALA A 162 -39.50 -9.98 -8.00
C ALA A 162 -39.96 -11.15 -8.89
N ASP A 163 -39.69 -11.03 -10.18
CA ASP A 163 -40.02 -12.03 -11.19
C ASP A 163 -38.82 -12.91 -11.54
N GLY A 164 -39.06 -14.22 -11.66
CA GLY A 164 -38.08 -15.21 -12.09
C GLY A 164 -36.96 -15.54 -11.08
N VAL A 165 -35.88 -16.11 -11.61
CA VAL A 165 -34.65 -16.44 -10.85
C VAL A 165 -33.66 -15.30 -11.04
N PHE A 166 -33.22 -14.70 -9.93
CA PHE A 166 -32.33 -13.54 -9.94
C PHE A 166 -31.13 -13.66 -9.00
N ASP A 167 -31.14 -14.60 -8.03
CA ASP A 167 -29.91 -14.93 -7.30
C ASP A 167 -28.87 -15.46 -8.32
N GLY A 168 -27.64 -14.95 -8.26
CA GLY A 168 -26.63 -15.16 -9.30
C GLY A 168 -26.61 -14.09 -10.41
N SER A 169 -27.58 -13.17 -10.44
CA SER A 169 -27.68 -12.09 -11.40
C SER A 169 -27.41 -10.74 -10.76
N ASN A 170 -26.93 -9.78 -11.54
CA ASN A 170 -26.86 -8.38 -11.12
C ASN A 170 -28.13 -7.59 -11.46
N THR A 171 -29.14 -8.24 -12.04
CA THR A 171 -30.38 -7.61 -12.50
C THR A 171 -31.58 -8.30 -11.86
N LEU A 172 -32.50 -7.48 -11.35
CA LEU A 172 -33.73 -7.88 -10.68
C LEU A 172 -34.90 -7.18 -11.37
N THR A 173 -35.94 -7.92 -11.71
CA THR A 173 -37.16 -7.35 -12.32
C THR A 173 -38.30 -7.47 -11.34
N PHE A 174 -39.00 -6.38 -11.06
CA PHE A 174 -40.24 -6.38 -10.29
C PHE A 174 -41.44 -6.23 -11.22
N LEU A 175 -42.52 -6.94 -10.90
CA LEU A 175 -43.84 -6.72 -11.46
C LEU A 175 -44.75 -6.14 -10.37
N THR A 176 -45.35 -4.98 -10.63
CA THR A 176 -46.29 -4.38 -9.69
C THR A 176 -47.61 -5.15 -9.69
N LYS A 177 -48.22 -5.28 -8.50
CA LYS A 177 -49.51 -5.95 -8.32
C LYS A 177 -50.66 -5.11 -8.90
N ASP A 178 -51.90 -5.57 -8.71
CA ASP A 178 -53.13 -4.89 -9.14
C ASP A 178 -53.46 -3.63 -8.29
N ILE A 179 -52.45 -2.84 -7.95
CA ILE A 179 -52.54 -1.59 -7.20
C ILE A 179 -51.63 -0.53 -7.81
N GLU A 180 -52.11 0.71 -7.86
CA GLU A 180 -51.29 1.86 -8.24
C GLU A 180 -50.39 2.28 -7.07
N ILE A 181 -49.08 2.37 -7.31
CA ILE A 181 -48.13 2.93 -6.35
C ILE A 181 -48.11 4.44 -6.58
N ARG A 182 -48.52 5.22 -5.59
CA ARG A 182 -48.53 6.68 -5.68
C ARG A 182 -47.12 7.26 -5.61
N ALA A 183 -46.89 8.38 -6.29
CA ALA A 183 -45.64 9.14 -6.20
C ALA A 183 -45.33 9.49 -4.73
N GLY A 184 -44.04 9.43 -4.40
CA GLY A 184 -43.52 9.71 -3.07
C GLY A 184 -43.57 8.55 -2.09
N THR A 185 -44.21 7.44 -2.45
CA THR A 185 -44.33 6.27 -1.55
C THR A 185 -42.95 5.69 -1.27
N ARG A 186 -42.64 5.44 0.01
CA ARG A 186 -41.42 4.74 0.42
C ARG A 186 -41.63 3.24 0.24
N LEU A 187 -40.79 2.61 -0.58
CA LEU A 187 -40.87 1.19 -0.91
C LEU A 187 -39.60 0.48 -0.45
N VAL A 188 -39.70 -0.37 0.56
CA VAL A 188 -38.55 -1.12 1.08
C VAL A 188 -38.30 -2.33 0.21
N LEU A 189 -37.04 -2.60 -0.11
CA LEU A 189 -36.62 -3.86 -0.71
C LEU A 189 -36.48 -4.90 0.41
N SER A 190 -37.40 -5.85 0.47
CA SER A 190 -37.50 -6.82 1.57
C SER A 190 -37.64 -8.25 1.06
N ARG A 191 -37.04 -9.22 1.75
CA ARG A 191 -37.26 -10.67 1.54
C ARG A 191 -38.61 -11.14 2.10
N SER A 192 -39.32 -10.27 2.84
CA SER A 192 -40.61 -10.55 3.47
C SER A 192 -41.75 -9.81 2.77
N GLU A 193 -42.85 -10.52 2.49
CA GLU A 193 -43.95 -9.99 1.67
C GLU A 193 -45.04 -9.26 2.45
N ASN A 194 -45.37 -9.70 3.67
CA ASN A 194 -46.39 -9.09 4.54
C ASN A 194 -46.07 -9.46 5.99
N ALA A 195 -46.44 -8.60 6.94
CA ALA A 195 -46.58 -9.00 8.35
C ALA A 195 -47.94 -8.54 8.89
N ASP A 196 -48.68 -9.50 9.45
CA ASP A 196 -49.92 -9.25 10.21
C ASP A 196 -49.61 -8.90 11.68
N THR A 197 -48.40 -8.39 11.93
CA THR A 197 -47.87 -8.19 13.28
C THR A 197 -47.27 -6.79 13.40
N THR A 198 -47.64 -6.10 14.48
CA THR A 198 -47.26 -4.72 14.85
C THR A 198 -45.78 -4.56 15.26
N THR A 199 -44.87 -5.36 14.71
CA THR A 199 -43.43 -5.32 15.06
C THR A 199 -42.59 -5.21 13.81
N ALA A 200 -41.82 -4.13 13.69
CA ALA A 200 -40.96 -3.86 12.55
C ALA A 200 -39.80 -4.87 12.35
N ALA A 201 -39.61 -5.82 13.27
CA ALA A 201 -38.68 -6.96 13.19
C ALA A 201 -38.99 -7.98 12.05
N THR A 202 -40.02 -7.71 11.24
CA THR A 202 -40.45 -8.56 10.12
C THR A 202 -40.01 -8.07 8.73
N LEU A 203 -39.40 -6.89 8.60
CA LEU A 203 -38.82 -6.44 7.34
C LEU A 203 -37.38 -6.95 7.20
N LYS A 204 -37.20 -7.99 6.39
CA LYS A 204 -35.89 -8.62 6.20
C LYS A 204 -35.14 -8.00 5.02
N PRO A 205 -34.02 -7.28 5.23
CA PRO A 205 -33.21 -6.75 4.14
C PRO A 205 -32.78 -7.80 3.12
N ILE A 206 -32.38 -7.35 1.94
CA ILE A 206 -31.83 -8.21 0.90
C ILE A 206 -30.40 -8.65 1.24
N SER A 207 -29.90 -9.64 0.51
CA SER A 207 -28.51 -10.08 0.59
C SER A 207 -27.86 -10.02 -0.80
N ILE A 208 -26.56 -9.74 -0.83
CA ILE A 208 -25.76 -9.63 -2.06
C ILE A 208 -24.49 -10.45 -1.94
N LYS A 209 -23.83 -10.69 -3.08
CA LYS A 209 -22.50 -11.29 -3.13
C LYS A 209 -21.56 -10.42 -3.96
N ILE A 210 -20.38 -10.17 -3.42
CA ILE A 210 -19.29 -9.42 -4.02
C ILE A 210 -18.16 -10.41 -4.27
N GLU A 211 -17.67 -10.43 -5.50
CA GLU A 211 -16.53 -11.28 -5.91
C GLU A 211 -15.53 -10.43 -6.68
N ASN A 212 -14.26 -10.66 -6.40
CA ASN A 212 -13.16 -9.92 -6.97
C ASN A 212 -11.92 -10.82 -6.99
N ASP A 213 -11.06 -10.62 -7.97
CA ASP A 213 -9.87 -11.45 -8.22
C ASP A 213 -8.58 -10.64 -8.25
N VAL A 214 -8.68 -9.32 -8.07
CA VAL A 214 -7.54 -8.40 -8.08
C VAL A 214 -7.00 -8.25 -6.67
N CYS A 215 -5.70 -8.49 -6.50
CA CYS A 215 -4.99 -8.24 -5.23
C CYS A 215 -5.25 -6.83 -4.69
N THR A 216 -5.09 -6.68 -3.37
CA THR A 216 -5.34 -5.44 -2.64
C THR A 216 -4.12 -4.54 -2.64
N SER A 217 -4.30 -3.24 -2.74
CA SER A 217 -3.25 -2.23 -2.58
C SER A 217 -3.78 -1.08 -1.72
N THR A 218 -2.91 -0.18 -1.27
CA THR A 218 -3.30 0.97 -0.44
C THR A 218 -4.24 1.96 -1.15
N THR A 219 -4.40 1.85 -2.47
CA THR A 219 -5.31 2.66 -3.30
C THR A 219 -6.50 1.87 -3.85
N SER A 220 -6.64 0.59 -3.48
CA SER A 220 -7.74 -0.26 -3.95
C SER A 220 -9.08 0.21 -3.40
N THR A 221 -9.90 0.83 -4.24
CA THR A 221 -11.24 1.28 -3.87
C THR A 221 -12.28 0.76 -4.86
N LYS A 222 -13.39 0.24 -4.36
CA LYS A 222 -14.56 -0.17 -5.15
C LYS A 222 -15.84 0.26 -4.43
N SER A 223 -16.96 0.15 -5.12
CA SER A 223 -18.27 0.36 -4.51
C SER A 223 -19.32 -0.53 -5.16
N VAL A 224 -20.30 -0.96 -4.37
CA VAL A 224 -21.52 -1.56 -4.92
C VAL A 224 -22.56 -0.46 -5.07
N THR A 225 -23.19 -0.39 -6.24
CA THR A 225 -24.27 0.58 -6.49
C THR A 225 -25.54 -0.09 -6.97
N LEU A 226 -26.69 0.53 -6.69
CA LEU A 226 -28.00 0.11 -7.16
C LEU A 226 -28.65 1.23 -7.98
N LYS A 227 -29.33 0.86 -9.06
CA LYS A 227 -30.16 1.78 -9.85
C LYS A 227 -31.37 1.09 -10.45
N VAL A 228 -32.43 1.85 -10.72
CA VAL A 228 -33.55 1.42 -11.55
C VAL A 228 -33.31 1.88 -12.99
N THR A 229 -32.98 0.92 -13.85
CA THR A 229 -32.56 1.19 -15.24
C THR A 229 -33.71 1.38 -16.20
N SER A 230 -34.86 0.79 -15.91
CA SER A 230 -36.07 0.98 -16.70
C SER A 230 -37.32 0.77 -15.85
N ALA A 231 -38.37 1.49 -16.22
CA ALA A 231 -39.70 1.34 -15.65
C ALA A 231 -40.71 1.51 -16.79
N THR A 232 -41.55 0.48 -17.02
CA THR A 232 -42.49 0.46 -18.14
C THR A 232 -43.87 0.02 -17.68
N THR A 233 -44.91 0.68 -18.15
CA THR A 233 -46.29 0.21 -18.00
C THR A 233 -46.52 -1.08 -18.79
N ASP A 234 -47.61 -1.80 -18.51
CA ASP A 234 -48.03 -2.98 -19.29
C ASP A 234 -48.17 -2.67 -20.80
N GLY A 235 -48.62 -1.46 -21.14
CA GLY A 235 -48.69 -0.96 -22.52
C GLY A 235 -47.34 -0.56 -23.15
N GLY A 236 -46.22 -0.74 -22.45
CA GLY A 236 -44.87 -0.44 -22.93
C GLY A 236 -44.45 1.04 -22.83
N GLY A 237 -45.22 1.89 -22.13
CA GLY A 237 -44.88 3.29 -21.92
C GLY A 237 -43.85 3.47 -20.81
N SER A 238 -42.86 4.36 -21.00
CA SER A 238 -41.83 4.64 -19.99
C SER A 238 -42.38 5.46 -18.81
N ILE A 239 -41.89 5.18 -17.59
CA ILE A 239 -42.22 5.90 -16.36
C ILE A 239 -40.95 6.58 -15.83
N THR A 240 -40.68 7.81 -16.29
CA THR A 240 -39.40 8.50 -16.01
C THR A 240 -39.12 8.67 -14.52
N GLY A 241 -40.10 9.13 -13.72
CA GLY A 241 -39.97 9.28 -12.27
C GLY A 241 -39.86 7.98 -11.47
N ALA A 242 -39.83 6.82 -12.15
CA ALA A 242 -39.54 5.52 -11.56
C ALA A 242 -38.12 5.02 -11.88
N THR A 243 -37.37 5.68 -12.77
CA THR A 243 -35.96 5.36 -13.05
C THR A 243 -35.03 6.19 -12.20
N SER A 244 -33.85 5.69 -11.84
CA SER A 244 -32.92 6.38 -10.93
C SER A 244 -31.50 6.46 -11.47
N VAL A 245 -30.72 7.39 -10.92
CA VAL A 245 -29.26 7.33 -10.98
C VAL A 245 -28.72 6.20 -10.07
N ALA A 246 -27.41 5.93 -10.15
CA ALA A 246 -26.76 4.95 -9.28
C ALA A 246 -26.56 5.51 -7.87
N HIS A 247 -26.98 4.74 -6.86
CA HIS A 247 -26.77 5.04 -5.45
C HIS A 247 -25.82 4.01 -4.84
N LYS A 248 -24.86 4.49 -4.04
CA LYS A 248 -23.87 3.63 -3.37
C LYS A 248 -24.54 2.88 -2.22
N LEU A 249 -24.43 1.55 -2.23
CA LEU A 249 -24.88 0.67 -1.13
C LEU A 249 -23.72 0.27 -0.22
N VAL A 250 -22.56 0.02 -0.82
CA VAL A 250 -21.36 -0.47 -0.12
C VAL A 250 -20.15 0.31 -0.59
N ASP A 251 -19.34 0.79 0.36
CA ASP A 251 -18.02 1.37 0.14
C ASP A 251 -16.94 0.35 0.49
N ILE A 252 -16.07 0.05 -0.47
CA ILE A 252 -15.05 -0.99 -0.33
C ILE A 252 -13.68 -0.32 -0.38
N SER A 253 -12.90 -0.47 0.69
CA SER A 253 -11.59 0.17 0.82
C SER A 253 -10.60 -0.72 1.58
N PRO A 254 -9.28 -0.52 1.45
CA PRO A 254 -8.29 -1.40 2.07
C PRO A 254 -8.37 -1.30 3.58
N GLN A 255 -8.29 -2.43 4.27
CA GLN A 255 -8.20 -2.45 5.73
C GLN A 255 -6.78 -2.19 6.20
N PHE A 256 -5.82 -2.88 5.59
CA PHE A 256 -4.43 -2.89 6.04
C PHE A 256 -3.57 -1.94 5.21
N TYR A 257 -2.63 -1.27 5.87
CA TYR A 257 -1.59 -0.47 5.21
C TYR A 257 -0.25 -0.82 5.84
N ALA A 258 0.65 -1.42 5.06
CA ALA A 258 1.98 -1.84 5.50
C ALA A 258 3.07 -0.88 5.01
N LEU A 259 4.14 -0.72 5.80
CA LEU A 259 5.34 0.06 5.44
C LEU A 259 5.03 1.47 4.93
N GLN A 260 4.25 2.23 5.71
CA GLN A 260 3.84 3.60 5.40
C GLN A 260 4.67 4.67 6.15
N ASP A 261 4.47 5.92 5.75
CA ASP A 261 4.90 7.14 6.46
C ASP A 261 6.40 7.33 6.65
N SER A 262 7.23 6.67 5.85
CA SER A 262 8.68 6.83 5.92
C SER A 262 9.35 6.78 4.57
N GLU A 263 10.26 7.72 4.37
CA GLU A 263 11.18 7.76 3.24
C GLU A 263 12.39 6.86 3.51
N SER A 264 13.10 6.47 2.46
CA SER A 264 14.29 5.63 2.58
C SER A 264 15.29 6.23 3.57
N THR A 265 15.80 5.42 4.50
CA THR A 265 16.86 5.85 5.42
C THR A 265 18.18 5.92 4.66
N GLU A 266 18.70 7.13 4.49
CA GLU A 266 20.02 7.36 3.92
C GLU A 266 21.09 7.34 5.03
N VAL A 267 22.04 6.42 4.91
CA VAL A 267 23.10 6.21 5.91
C VAL A 267 24.45 6.06 5.22
N LYS A 268 25.52 6.35 5.95
CA LYS A 268 26.89 6.15 5.48
C LYS A 268 27.61 5.15 6.37
N VAL A 269 28.35 4.24 5.76
CA VAL A 269 29.36 3.45 6.46
C VAL A 269 30.53 4.37 6.81
N ASN A 270 31.05 4.26 8.03
CA ASN A 270 32.19 5.05 8.48
C ASN A 270 33.49 4.47 7.91
N ALA A 271 34.15 5.17 6.99
CA ALA A 271 35.43 4.81 6.38
C ALA A 271 36.64 5.43 7.09
N GLU A 272 36.42 6.17 8.18
CA GLU A 272 37.48 6.70 9.05
C GLU A 272 37.96 5.63 10.04
N SER A 273 39.14 5.84 10.61
CA SER A 273 39.77 5.05 11.68
C SER A 273 39.34 5.50 13.06
N GLU A 274 38.50 6.55 13.15
CA GLU A 274 37.91 7.02 14.40
C GLU A 274 36.38 7.18 14.26
N ASP A 275 35.68 6.98 15.37
CA ASP A 275 34.24 7.25 15.48
C ASP A 275 33.97 8.72 15.84
N TYR A 276 32.69 9.09 15.88
CA TYR A 276 32.26 10.43 16.28
C TYR A 276 32.73 10.84 17.70
N ALA A 277 33.04 9.88 18.57
CA ALA A 277 33.57 10.12 19.90
C ALA A 277 35.11 10.13 19.96
N ASN A 278 35.78 10.17 18.79
CA ASN A 278 37.23 10.06 18.61
C ASN A 278 37.81 8.77 19.24
N GLN A 279 37.02 7.69 19.24
CA GLN A 279 37.52 6.36 19.57
C GLN A 279 38.03 5.68 18.31
N ALA A 280 39.21 5.05 18.41
CA ALA A 280 39.74 4.28 17.31
C ALA A 280 38.80 3.12 16.93
N ILE A 281 38.51 2.99 15.65
CA ILE A 281 37.71 1.93 15.04
C ILE A 281 38.49 1.29 13.89
N VAL A 282 38.02 0.14 13.44
CA VAL A 282 38.42 -0.36 12.13
C VAL A 282 37.49 0.27 11.11
N ALA A 283 38.05 0.94 10.09
CA ALA A 283 37.25 1.53 9.04
C ALA A 283 36.24 0.51 8.47
N ARG A 284 35.00 0.96 8.31
CA ARG A 284 33.84 0.25 7.78
C ARG A 284 33.23 -0.83 8.68
N THR A 285 33.50 -0.81 9.98
CA THR A 285 32.84 -1.71 10.95
C THR A 285 31.63 -1.11 11.64
N GLU A 286 31.35 0.18 11.42
CA GLU A 286 30.19 0.88 11.96
C GLU A 286 29.61 1.88 10.95
N PHE A 287 28.38 2.31 11.19
CA PHE A 287 27.77 3.42 10.46
C PHE A 287 28.26 4.75 11.04
N VAL A 288 28.28 5.79 10.21
CA VAL A 288 28.45 7.17 10.67
C VAL A 288 27.23 7.55 11.48
N TYR A 289 27.46 8.00 12.72
CA TYR A 289 26.42 8.43 13.63
C TYR A 289 26.81 9.75 14.29
N GLU A 290 25.82 10.56 14.66
CA GLU A 290 26.02 11.76 15.47
C GLU A 290 25.15 11.67 16.73
N LYS A 291 25.54 12.38 17.78
CA LYS A 291 24.74 12.44 19.00
C LYS A 291 23.40 13.13 18.73
N GLY A 292 22.31 12.37 18.80
CA GLY A 292 20.94 12.87 18.65
C GLY A 292 20.29 12.58 17.29
N THR A 293 20.99 11.92 16.36
CA THR A 293 20.37 11.45 15.11
C THR A 293 19.38 10.32 15.40
N SER A 294 18.20 10.39 14.80
CA SER A 294 17.04 9.56 15.14
C SER A 294 16.88 8.30 14.31
N THR A 295 17.82 7.92 13.44
CA THR A 295 17.66 6.80 12.50
C THR A 295 18.94 6.01 12.26
N VAL A 296 20.01 6.33 12.98
CA VAL A 296 21.28 5.61 12.88
C VAL A 296 22.00 5.61 14.21
N ASN A 297 22.56 4.46 14.55
CA ASN A 297 23.58 4.32 15.57
C ASN A 297 24.77 3.53 14.98
N LYS A 298 25.83 3.35 15.77
CA LYS A 298 27.05 2.65 15.33
C LYS A 298 26.80 1.30 14.64
N THR A 299 25.78 0.56 15.05
CA THR A 299 25.53 -0.82 14.59
C THR A 299 24.30 -0.97 13.70
N GLN A 300 23.40 0.01 13.67
CA GLN A 300 22.09 -0.10 13.04
C GLN A 300 21.76 1.17 12.25
N ALA A 301 21.33 1.00 11.01
CA ALA A 301 20.53 1.97 10.28
C ALA A 301 19.06 1.58 10.40
N ILE A 302 18.19 2.53 10.72
CA ILE A 302 16.80 2.30 11.13
C ILE A 302 15.85 2.99 10.16
N TYR A 303 14.96 2.21 9.55
CA TYR A 303 13.81 2.63 8.77
C TYR A 303 12.54 2.43 9.62
N PRO A 304 11.97 3.49 10.21
CA PRO A 304 10.65 3.40 10.83
C PRO A 304 9.60 3.09 9.77
N ALA A 305 8.57 2.31 10.10
CA ALA A 305 7.56 1.87 9.15
C ALA A 305 6.19 1.82 9.85
N GLY A 306 5.22 2.56 9.32
CA GLY A 306 3.85 2.58 9.82
C GLY A 306 3.01 1.40 9.33
N PHE A 307 2.30 0.77 10.25
CA PHE A 307 1.34 -0.31 10.02
C PHE A 307 -0.03 0.12 10.54
N TYR A 308 -1.04 0.06 9.69
CA TYR A 308 -2.40 0.46 10.03
C TYR A 308 -3.38 -0.67 9.83
N ASP A 309 -4.26 -0.85 10.81
CA ASP A 309 -5.44 -1.69 10.71
C ASP A 309 -6.72 -0.83 10.92
N ARG A 310 -7.52 -0.71 9.86
CA ARG A 310 -8.76 0.06 9.85
C ARG A 310 -9.98 -0.72 10.33
N ALA A 311 -9.82 -1.90 10.94
CA ALA A 311 -10.94 -2.75 11.38
C ALA A 311 -12.05 -1.98 12.11
N THR A 312 -11.69 -1.06 13.01
CA THR A 312 -12.62 -0.24 13.81
C THR A 312 -13.40 0.81 13.02
N LEU A 313 -12.98 1.10 11.79
CA LEU A 313 -13.59 2.11 10.90
C LEU A 313 -14.52 1.48 9.85
N LEU A 314 -14.57 0.14 9.81
CA LEU A 314 -15.30 -0.65 8.82
C LEU A 314 -16.44 -1.42 9.52
N ASP A 315 -17.51 -1.71 8.78
CA ASP A 315 -18.61 -2.54 9.27
C ASP A 315 -18.29 -4.03 9.09
N ARG A 316 -17.54 -4.38 8.04
CA ARG A 316 -16.96 -5.71 7.80
C ARG A 316 -15.45 -5.61 7.64
N ALA A 317 -14.74 -6.28 8.54
CA ALA A 317 -13.28 -6.33 8.59
C ALA A 317 -12.78 -7.76 8.77
N ILE A 318 -11.54 -8.00 8.36
CA ILE A 318 -10.75 -9.19 8.68
C ILE A 318 -10.25 -9.08 10.12
N THR A 319 -10.29 -10.18 10.85
CA THR A 319 -9.52 -10.34 12.09
C THR A 319 -8.28 -11.14 11.76
N LEU A 320 -7.09 -10.57 12.00
CA LEU A 320 -5.84 -11.28 11.78
C LEU A 320 -5.74 -12.50 12.69
N SER A 321 -5.29 -13.60 12.12
CA SER A 321 -4.97 -14.86 12.77
C SER A 321 -3.45 -15.08 12.82
N THR A 322 -3.04 -16.17 13.48
CA THR A 322 -1.62 -16.59 13.52
C THR A 322 -1.13 -17.23 12.23
N ASP A 323 -2.01 -17.45 11.25
CA ASP A 323 -1.65 -18.01 9.95
C ASP A 323 -1.56 -16.91 8.87
N ASP A 324 -1.87 -15.65 9.23
CA ASP A 324 -1.74 -14.50 8.34
C ASP A 324 -0.35 -13.89 8.49
N HIS A 325 0.35 -13.72 7.36
CA HIS A 325 1.76 -13.34 7.35
C HIS A 325 2.02 -12.14 6.44
N LEU A 326 2.89 -11.25 6.89
CA LEU A 326 3.59 -10.35 5.99
C LEU A 326 4.81 -11.09 5.42
N GLU A 327 4.66 -11.61 4.21
CA GLU A 327 5.78 -12.19 3.47
C GLU A 327 6.76 -11.06 3.14
N THR A 328 8.02 -11.20 3.56
CA THR A 328 9.06 -10.22 3.29
C THR A 328 10.29 -10.85 2.65
N SER A 329 10.98 -10.11 1.79
CA SER A 329 12.32 -10.47 1.33
C SER A 329 13.19 -9.21 1.23
N PHE A 330 14.44 -9.35 1.65
CA PHE A 330 15.38 -8.23 1.75
C PHE A 330 16.41 -8.34 0.64
N VAL A 331 16.27 -7.49 -0.38
CA VAL A 331 17.07 -7.57 -1.60
C VAL A 331 17.95 -6.33 -1.70
N SER A 332 19.23 -6.51 -2.02
CA SER A 332 20.16 -5.41 -2.21
C SER A 332 20.67 -5.31 -3.65
N SER A 333 20.94 -4.06 -4.08
CA SER A 333 21.56 -3.76 -5.37
C SER A 333 23.06 -4.10 -5.44
N GLY A 334 23.69 -4.32 -4.28
CA GLY A 334 25.08 -4.76 -4.15
C GLY A 334 25.27 -5.64 -2.92
N ALA A 335 26.41 -6.32 -2.79
CA ALA A 335 26.65 -7.19 -1.64
C ALA A 335 26.88 -6.35 -0.37
N PRO A 336 26.05 -6.41 0.68
CA PRO A 336 26.21 -5.57 1.88
C PRO A 336 27.41 -5.95 2.76
N GLY A 337 27.85 -7.20 2.68
CA GLY A 337 28.88 -7.77 3.55
C GLY A 337 28.31 -8.93 4.38
N ALA A 338 29.14 -9.92 4.70
CA ALA A 338 28.67 -11.17 5.31
C ALA A 338 28.16 -11.02 6.77
N SER A 339 28.51 -9.93 7.44
CA SER A 339 28.04 -9.61 8.80
C SER A 339 26.78 -8.75 8.84
N VAL A 340 26.31 -8.27 7.68
CA VAL A 340 25.17 -7.38 7.57
C VAL A 340 23.90 -8.20 7.48
N GLN A 341 22.95 -7.94 8.37
CA GLN A 341 21.66 -8.61 8.45
C GLN A 341 20.52 -7.58 8.47
N TYR A 342 19.31 -8.11 8.31
CA TYR A 342 18.08 -7.33 8.38
C TYR A 342 17.31 -7.69 9.65
N GLY A 343 16.92 -6.69 10.44
CA GLY A 343 16.12 -6.87 11.65
C GLY A 343 14.78 -6.15 11.57
N ILE A 344 13.85 -6.58 12.41
CA ILE A 344 12.57 -5.90 12.64
C ILE A 344 12.38 -5.78 14.15
N TYR A 345 11.94 -4.62 14.62
CA TYR A 345 11.78 -4.31 16.03
C TYR A 345 10.46 -3.57 16.25
N ASP A 346 9.81 -3.80 17.39
CA ASP A 346 8.50 -3.21 17.68
C ASP A 346 8.58 -1.92 18.50
N THR A 347 9.69 -1.71 19.23
CA THR A 347 9.82 -0.56 20.11
C THR A 347 11.09 0.22 19.87
N ARG A 348 11.03 1.51 20.23
CA ARG A 348 12.19 2.39 20.31
C ARG A 348 12.52 2.72 21.75
N THR A 349 13.81 2.77 22.05
CA THR A 349 14.29 3.39 23.29
C THR A 349 14.47 4.89 23.02
N ALA A 350 13.51 5.71 23.45
CA ALA A 350 13.53 7.15 23.25
C ALA A 350 13.20 7.92 24.54
N ALA A 351 13.93 9.01 24.82
CA ALA A 351 13.58 9.96 25.89
C ALA A 351 12.74 11.16 25.39
N SER A 352 12.65 11.38 24.07
CA SER A 352 12.03 12.58 23.49
C SER A 352 11.54 12.44 22.03
N GLY A 353 11.05 11.27 21.61
CA GLY A 353 10.52 11.05 20.25
C GLY A 353 11.57 10.87 19.14
N VAL A 354 12.84 10.73 19.50
CA VAL A 354 14.00 10.48 18.62
C VAL A 354 14.38 9.00 18.77
N VAL A 355 14.39 8.21 17.67
CA VAL A 355 14.81 6.79 17.74
C VAL A 355 16.33 6.73 17.86
N THR A 356 16.83 6.52 19.07
CA THR A 356 18.29 6.39 19.31
C THR A 356 18.75 4.93 19.32
N SER A 357 17.81 4.02 19.60
CA SER A 357 17.97 2.57 19.54
C SER A 357 16.59 1.93 19.45
N VAL A 358 16.57 0.68 19.03
CA VAL A 358 15.37 -0.16 18.93
C VAL A 358 15.46 -1.33 19.90
N ALA A 359 14.31 -1.84 20.33
CA ALA A 359 14.16 -2.96 21.24
C ALA A 359 12.95 -3.81 20.83
N ASP A 360 12.74 -4.93 21.52
CA ASP A 360 11.66 -5.89 21.24
C ASP A 360 11.71 -6.42 19.80
N GLU A 361 12.71 -7.27 19.55
CA GLU A 361 12.95 -7.89 18.25
C GLU A 361 11.75 -8.74 17.80
N ILE A 362 11.24 -8.45 16.61
CA ILE A 362 10.25 -9.25 15.91
C ILE A 362 11.00 -10.24 15.02
N ALA A 363 10.66 -11.52 15.14
CA ALA A 363 11.25 -12.53 14.28
C ALA A 363 10.76 -12.35 12.84
N VAL A 364 11.68 -12.30 11.87
CA VAL A 364 11.30 -12.21 10.45
C VAL A 364 10.52 -13.44 9.97
N GLU A 365 10.73 -14.58 10.62
CA GLU A 365 10.05 -15.86 10.41
C GLU A 365 10.08 -16.62 11.73
N THR A 366 9.08 -17.46 12.03
CA THR A 366 9.09 -18.27 13.25
C THR A 366 10.41 -19.03 13.43
N GLY A 367 11.11 -18.76 14.53
CA GLY A 367 12.43 -19.33 14.84
C GLY A 367 13.63 -18.64 14.17
N THR A 368 13.41 -17.63 13.32
CA THR A 368 14.45 -16.83 12.66
C THR A 368 14.29 -15.35 13.02
N ALA A 369 15.14 -14.88 13.94
CA ALA A 369 15.15 -13.49 14.39
C ALA A 369 15.47 -12.47 13.27
N LYS A 370 16.48 -12.76 12.45
CA LYS A 370 17.03 -11.80 11.47
C LYS A 370 17.07 -12.37 10.07
N GLY A 371 16.71 -11.52 9.12
CA GLY A 371 16.77 -11.80 7.69
C GLY A 371 18.19 -11.69 7.13
N VAL A 372 18.48 -12.54 6.16
CA VAL A 372 19.65 -12.40 5.27
C VAL A 372 19.28 -11.45 4.13
N ILE A 373 20.17 -10.51 3.83
CA ILE A 373 20.05 -9.62 2.68
C ILE A 373 20.75 -10.27 1.48
N THR A 374 20.01 -10.50 0.40
CA THR A 374 20.50 -11.18 -0.81
C THR A 374 20.75 -10.20 -1.95
N VAL A 375 21.68 -10.50 -2.85
CA VAL A 375 21.95 -9.63 -4.02
C VAL A 375 21.04 -10.02 -5.18
N GLY A 376 20.16 -9.10 -5.56
CA GLY A 376 19.19 -9.29 -6.64
C GLY A 376 18.03 -10.26 -6.31
N ASP A 377 16.96 -10.18 -7.10
CA ASP A 377 15.70 -10.90 -6.85
C ASP A 377 15.80 -12.42 -7.04
N ALA A 378 16.73 -12.91 -7.87
CA ALA A 378 16.81 -14.34 -8.23
C ALA A 378 17.24 -15.26 -7.07
N THR A 379 17.85 -14.71 -6.02
CA THR A 379 18.34 -15.46 -4.85
C THR A 379 17.63 -15.08 -3.57
N LYS A 380 16.53 -14.31 -3.66
CA LYS A 380 15.83 -13.79 -2.49
C LYS A 380 15.26 -14.93 -1.65
N LYS A 381 15.49 -14.86 -0.33
CA LYS A 381 14.76 -15.67 0.64
C LYS A 381 13.51 -14.88 1.06
N VAL A 382 12.36 -15.55 1.03
CA VAL A 382 11.11 -15.04 1.59
C VAL A 382 11.01 -15.51 3.04
N TYR A 383 10.54 -14.62 3.91
CA TYR A 383 10.31 -14.84 5.33
C TYR A 383 8.86 -14.49 5.64
N ASP A 384 8.22 -15.29 6.50
CA ASP A 384 6.82 -15.12 6.87
C ASP A 384 6.76 -14.50 8.27
N THR A 385 6.70 -13.17 8.31
CA THR A 385 6.57 -12.43 9.58
C THR A 385 5.10 -12.43 10.00
N GLU A 386 4.81 -12.75 11.25
CA GLU A 386 3.42 -12.79 11.74
C GLU A 386 2.74 -11.42 11.57
N ALA A 387 1.60 -11.37 10.87
CA ALA A 387 0.89 -10.11 10.65
C ALA A 387 0.38 -9.52 11.97
N THR A 388 0.04 -10.37 12.94
CA THR A 388 -0.38 -9.95 14.28
C THR A 388 0.71 -9.19 15.03
N ASP A 389 1.99 -9.52 14.83
CA ASP A 389 3.10 -8.79 15.47
C ASP A 389 3.29 -7.38 14.87
N LEU A 390 2.86 -7.16 13.63
CA LEU A 390 3.07 -5.90 12.92
C LEU A 390 1.89 -4.95 12.99
N PHE A 391 0.66 -5.45 12.99
CA PHE A 391 -0.55 -4.62 12.93
C PHE A 391 -1.23 -4.44 14.30
N VAL A 392 -0.77 -5.15 15.34
CA VAL A 392 -1.43 -5.17 16.67
C VAL A 392 -0.60 -4.49 17.75
N ASN A 393 -1.26 -3.77 18.66
CA ASN A 393 -0.70 -3.24 19.92
C ASN A 393 0.51 -2.29 19.83
N GLY A 394 0.50 -1.32 18.91
CA GLY A 394 1.57 -0.31 18.87
C GLY A 394 1.58 0.64 20.07
N ALA A 395 2.78 0.96 20.56
CA ALA A 395 2.99 1.96 21.61
C ALA A 395 2.93 3.41 21.08
N GLU A 396 3.12 3.59 19.78
CA GLU A 396 3.17 4.90 19.12
C GLU A 396 1.78 5.41 18.75
N ALA A 397 1.61 6.73 18.75
CA ALA A 397 0.35 7.35 18.36
C ALA A 397 0.21 7.35 16.83
N ASN A 398 -1.00 7.06 16.33
CA ASN A 398 -1.34 7.15 14.92
C ASN A 398 -1.09 8.58 14.39
N PRO A 399 -0.18 8.80 13.43
CA PRO A 399 0.17 10.13 12.92
C PRO A 399 -0.76 10.61 11.80
N ALA A 400 -1.71 9.80 11.32
CA ALA A 400 -2.59 10.14 10.21
C ALA A 400 -3.45 11.38 10.54
N ALA A 401 -3.57 12.29 9.57
CA ALA A 401 -4.41 13.49 9.71
C ALA A 401 -5.89 13.15 9.56
N ALA A 402 -6.79 13.98 10.11
CA ALA A 402 -8.24 13.75 10.07
C ALA A 402 -8.87 13.60 8.66
N THR A 403 -8.17 14.04 7.62
CA THR A 403 -8.59 13.90 6.21
C THR A 403 -8.10 12.61 5.56
N ASP A 404 -7.21 11.85 6.22
CA ASP A 404 -6.63 10.62 5.71
C ASP A 404 -7.55 9.42 6.03
N PRO A 405 -7.77 8.47 5.10
CA PRO A 405 -8.56 7.26 5.35
C PRO A 405 -8.10 6.42 6.54
N ARG A 406 -6.83 6.55 6.95
CA ARG A 406 -6.21 5.83 8.08
C ARG A 406 -6.43 6.52 9.44
N PHE A 407 -7.09 7.67 9.46
CA PHE A 407 -7.38 8.38 10.71
C PHE A 407 -8.30 7.55 11.62
N GLY A 408 -7.88 7.35 12.87
CA GLY A 408 -8.62 6.55 13.85
C GLY A 408 -8.42 5.03 13.71
N ALA A 409 -7.59 4.59 12.75
CA ALA A 409 -7.15 3.21 12.63
C ALA A 409 -6.24 2.83 13.80
N GLN A 410 -6.22 1.54 14.14
CA GLN A 410 -5.19 0.98 14.99
C GLN A 410 -3.84 1.12 14.29
N TYR A 411 -2.82 1.51 15.03
CA TYR A 411 -1.51 1.85 14.48
C TYR A 411 -0.41 1.15 15.26
N ASN A 412 0.58 0.67 14.53
CA ASN A 412 1.87 0.27 15.05
C ASN A 412 3.00 0.88 14.21
N GLN A 413 4.14 1.13 14.85
CA GLN A 413 5.35 1.56 14.17
C GLN A 413 6.44 0.51 14.41
N ALA A 414 6.70 -0.33 13.41
CA ALA A 414 7.82 -1.24 13.45
C ALA A 414 9.08 -0.55 12.87
N PHE A 415 10.24 -0.96 13.34
CA PHE A 415 11.54 -0.42 12.96
C PHE A 415 12.33 -1.49 12.22
N TYR A 416 12.46 -1.29 10.92
CA TYR A 416 13.19 -2.16 10.02
C TYR A 416 14.65 -1.71 10.00
N THR A 417 15.60 -2.63 10.13
CA THR A 417 17.00 -2.24 10.37
C THR A 417 17.97 -2.97 9.46
N VAL A 418 18.94 -2.24 8.93
CA VAL A 418 20.17 -2.83 8.38
C VAL A 418 21.23 -2.78 9.46
N GLU A 419 21.78 -3.94 9.83
CA GLU A 419 22.61 -4.06 11.03
C GLU A 419 23.88 -4.84 10.81
N THR A 420 24.96 -4.47 11.50
CA THR A 420 26.16 -5.30 11.60
C THR A 420 26.17 -6.08 12.91
N LYS A 421 26.24 -7.42 12.81
CA LYS A 421 26.31 -8.33 13.96
C LYS A 421 27.67 -8.35 14.65
N ASP A 422 28.70 -7.94 13.93
CA ASP A 422 30.09 -8.06 14.35
C ASP A 422 30.83 -6.77 14.02
N SER A 423 31.14 -6.00 15.07
CA SER A 423 31.89 -4.74 14.98
C SER A 423 33.35 -4.93 14.55
N THR A 424 33.76 -6.14 14.17
CA THR A 424 35.07 -6.43 13.58
C THR A 424 34.99 -6.74 12.08
N LYS A 425 33.78 -6.85 11.52
CA LYS A 425 33.56 -7.20 10.12
C LYS A 425 33.22 -5.99 9.28
N ILE A 426 33.83 -5.96 8.10
CA ILE A 426 33.73 -4.86 7.15
C ILE A 426 32.38 -4.89 6.44
N MET A 427 31.67 -3.77 6.48
CA MET A 427 30.49 -3.50 5.67
C MET A 427 30.91 -2.96 4.30
N ASN A 428 30.18 -3.32 3.26
CA ASN A 428 30.25 -2.63 1.97
C ASN A 428 29.39 -1.37 1.99
N PHE A 429 29.43 -0.63 0.89
CA PHE A 429 28.70 0.62 0.71
C PHE A 429 28.31 0.78 -0.76
N ASN A 430 27.57 1.83 -1.07
CA ASN A 430 26.97 2.12 -2.36
C ASN A 430 26.00 1.02 -2.81
N TYR A 431 25.12 0.62 -1.91
CA TYR A 431 24.01 -0.28 -2.19
C TYR A 431 22.71 0.25 -1.59
N GLU A 432 21.61 -0.19 -2.17
CA GLU A 432 20.26 0.06 -1.66
C GLU A 432 19.72 -1.26 -1.13
N VAL A 433 18.85 -1.21 -0.12
CA VAL A 433 18.10 -2.37 0.36
C VAL A 433 16.63 -2.11 0.10
N THR A 434 16.05 -2.98 -0.70
CA THR A 434 14.63 -3.03 -1.04
C THR A 434 13.98 -4.12 -0.22
N THR A 435 12.93 -3.76 0.51
CA THR A 435 12.09 -4.73 1.21
C THR A 435 10.94 -5.04 0.28
N ASN A 436 10.98 -6.20 -0.38
CA ASN A 436 9.79 -6.66 -1.08
C ASN A 436 8.84 -7.24 -0.03
N TYR A 437 7.57 -6.84 -0.06
CA TYR A 437 6.58 -7.37 0.85
C TYR A 437 5.25 -7.67 0.18
N LYS A 438 4.51 -8.60 0.79
CA LYS A 438 3.14 -8.97 0.44
C LYS A 438 2.42 -9.41 1.72
N LEU A 439 1.26 -8.80 2.03
CA LEU A 439 0.39 -9.32 3.09
C LEU A 439 -0.41 -10.48 2.50
N ASN A 440 -0.19 -11.68 3.04
CA ASN A 440 -0.79 -12.93 2.63
C ASN A 440 -1.75 -13.41 3.72
N PHE A 441 -2.99 -13.67 3.34
CA PHE A 441 -3.99 -14.23 4.25
C PHE A 441 -4.09 -15.74 4.06
N ALA A 442 -4.22 -16.48 5.16
CA ALA A 442 -4.37 -17.94 5.08
C ALA A 442 -5.71 -18.39 4.47
N ASP A 443 -6.76 -17.57 4.59
CA ASP A 443 -8.07 -17.84 4.03
C ASP A 443 -8.08 -17.52 2.52
N ASP A 444 -8.31 -18.55 1.70
CA ASP A 444 -8.32 -18.46 0.23
C ASP A 444 -9.45 -17.59 -0.33
N LYS A 445 -10.43 -17.22 0.51
CA LYS A 445 -11.49 -16.28 0.16
C LYS A 445 -11.07 -14.82 0.32
N TYR A 446 -9.96 -14.56 1.00
CA TYR A 446 -9.44 -13.21 1.19
C TYR A 446 -8.49 -12.85 0.05
N LEU A 447 -8.51 -11.57 -0.32
CA LEU A 447 -7.62 -11.00 -1.33
C LEU A 447 -6.35 -10.51 -0.65
N ASP A 448 -5.28 -11.26 -0.87
CA ASP A 448 -3.93 -10.84 -0.57
C ASP A 448 -3.60 -9.45 -1.11
N HIS A 449 -2.62 -8.82 -0.48
CA HIS A 449 -2.05 -7.61 -1.03
C HIS A 449 -1.21 -7.89 -2.27
N CYS A 450 -1.07 -6.89 -3.13
CA CYS A 450 -0.17 -6.92 -4.27
C CYS A 450 1.28 -6.79 -3.78
N ASP A 451 2.23 -7.38 -4.53
CA ASP A 451 3.65 -7.23 -4.25
C ASP A 451 4.09 -5.75 -4.29
N MET A 452 4.72 -5.30 -3.21
CA MET A 452 5.27 -3.95 -3.08
C MET A 452 6.78 -4.02 -2.83
N LYS A 453 7.52 -3.00 -3.30
CA LYS A 453 8.99 -2.99 -3.27
C LYS A 453 9.59 -1.63 -2.86
N PRO A 454 9.27 -1.08 -1.68
CA PRO A 454 9.91 0.14 -1.21
C PRO A 454 11.43 -0.06 -1.01
N VAL A 455 12.20 0.94 -1.42
CA VAL A 455 13.61 1.07 -1.00
C VAL A 455 13.60 1.56 0.44
N THR A 456 14.02 0.72 1.38
CA THR A 456 14.00 1.05 2.81
C THR A 456 15.29 1.73 3.25
N HIS A 457 16.43 1.35 2.68
CA HIS A 457 17.74 1.89 3.06
C HIS A 457 18.58 2.21 1.82
N LYS A 458 19.31 3.33 1.89
CA LYS A 458 20.40 3.66 0.96
C LYS A 458 21.69 3.79 1.75
N VAL A 459 22.63 2.87 1.50
CA VAL A 459 23.88 2.78 2.25
C VAL A 459 25.02 3.29 1.38
N GLY A 460 25.54 4.47 1.73
CA GLY A 460 26.73 5.08 1.13
C GLY A 460 27.95 5.00 2.04
N VAL A 461 28.91 5.90 1.84
CA VAL A 461 30.15 6.04 2.62
C VAL A 461 30.45 7.52 2.89
N ASN A 462 31.10 7.85 4.01
CA ASN A 462 31.66 9.19 4.27
C ASN A 462 32.99 9.38 3.54
N GLY A 463 32.93 9.59 2.23
CA GLY A 463 34.13 9.92 1.47
C GLY A 463 34.00 9.82 -0.03
N ALA A 464 35.08 10.22 -0.71
CA ALA A 464 35.32 9.97 -2.12
C ALA A 464 35.74 8.52 -2.35
N VAL A 465 35.34 7.94 -3.48
CA VAL A 465 35.72 6.58 -3.87
C VAL A 465 36.42 6.63 -5.23
N LEU A 466 37.69 6.21 -5.28
CA LEU A 466 38.51 6.20 -6.49
C LEU A 466 38.84 4.76 -6.87
N LYS A 467 38.36 4.30 -8.03
CA LYS A 467 38.63 2.94 -8.54
C LYS A 467 39.77 2.97 -9.54
N VAL A 468 40.77 2.13 -9.32
CA VAL A 468 42.00 2.03 -10.12
C VAL A 468 42.16 0.59 -10.62
N PRO A 469 41.59 0.28 -11.81
CA PRO A 469 41.74 -1.03 -12.41
C PRO A 469 43.15 -1.23 -13.00
N TYR A 470 43.55 -2.48 -13.20
CA TYR A 470 44.77 -2.89 -13.92
C TYR A 470 46.08 -2.34 -13.33
N THR A 471 46.17 -2.26 -12.02
CA THR A 471 47.36 -1.78 -11.31
C THR A 471 48.39 -2.91 -11.20
N VAL A 472 49.65 -2.65 -11.55
CA VAL A 472 50.73 -3.65 -11.43
C VAL A 472 51.59 -3.38 -10.20
N ASN A 473 51.80 -4.40 -9.37
CA ASN A 473 52.77 -4.40 -8.28
C ASN A 473 54.20 -4.47 -8.85
N ALA A 474 54.74 -3.30 -9.20
CA ALA A 474 56.10 -3.14 -9.69
C ALA A 474 56.68 -1.78 -9.26
N GLU A 475 58.00 -1.72 -9.19
CA GLU A 475 58.72 -0.51 -8.81
C GLU A 475 58.39 0.67 -9.72
N GLY A 476 58.05 1.82 -9.11
CA GLY A 476 57.71 3.04 -9.82
C GLY A 476 56.24 3.16 -10.27
N ASN A 477 55.41 2.13 -10.05
CA ASN A 477 53.97 2.26 -10.22
C ASN A 477 53.35 2.88 -8.98
N PHE A 478 52.45 3.85 -9.16
CA PHE A 478 51.82 4.53 -8.04
C PHE A 478 50.44 5.09 -8.38
N VAL A 479 49.67 5.35 -7.33
CA VAL A 479 48.45 6.14 -7.38
C VAL A 479 48.70 7.42 -6.59
N ARG A 480 48.46 8.57 -7.22
CA ARG A 480 48.47 9.86 -6.54
C ARG A 480 47.05 10.22 -6.16
N VAL A 481 46.84 10.56 -4.90
CA VAL A 481 45.57 11.10 -4.39
C VAL A 481 45.80 12.53 -3.95
N THR A 482 45.01 13.44 -4.49
CA THR A 482 45.02 14.86 -4.15
C THR A 482 43.76 15.18 -3.37
N ASN A 483 43.93 15.82 -2.21
CA ASN A 483 42.87 16.32 -1.36
C ASN A 483 42.85 17.84 -1.44
N GLU A 484 41.86 18.39 -2.14
CA GLU A 484 41.59 19.82 -2.27
C GLU A 484 40.66 20.33 -1.17
N HIS A 485 40.30 19.47 -0.20
CA HIS A 485 39.56 19.88 0.98
C HIS A 485 40.45 20.67 1.95
N ASP A 486 39.82 21.47 2.82
CA ASP A 486 40.49 22.29 3.84
C ASP A 486 40.88 21.50 5.10
N LYS A 487 40.47 20.23 5.19
CA LYS A 487 40.84 19.28 6.24
C LYS A 487 41.61 18.11 5.70
N SER A 488 42.48 17.53 6.53
CA SER A 488 43.13 16.26 6.24
C SER A 488 42.09 15.15 6.10
N ALA A 489 42.36 14.19 5.22
CA ALA A 489 41.49 13.05 4.95
C ALA A 489 42.26 11.75 5.15
N GLU A 490 41.59 10.76 5.72
CA GLU A 490 42.12 9.39 5.82
C GLU A 490 41.92 8.66 4.50
N VAL A 491 42.84 7.74 4.21
CA VAL A 491 42.81 6.92 3.00
C VAL A 491 42.85 5.45 3.36
N THR A 492 41.81 4.74 2.98
CA THR A 492 41.78 3.28 3.00
C THR A 492 41.72 2.72 1.58
N VAL A 493 42.16 1.47 1.40
CA VAL A 493 42.11 0.81 0.09
C VAL A 493 41.58 -0.62 0.19
N ASP A 494 40.70 -0.98 -0.74
CA ASP A 494 40.32 -2.35 -1.02
C ASP A 494 41.21 -2.89 -2.13
N VAL A 495 41.82 -4.05 -1.91
CA VAL A 495 42.73 -4.72 -2.86
C VAL A 495 42.08 -5.99 -3.36
N PHE A 496 41.94 -6.08 -4.69
CA PHE A 496 41.39 -7.23 -5.39
C PHE A 496 42.48 -7.81 -6.28
N GLY A 497 42.79 -9.09 -6.09
CA GLY A 497 43.58 -9.84 -7.06
C GLY A 497 42.76 -10.08 -8.33
N GLU A 498 43.41 -10.03 -9.49
CA GLU A 498 42.83 -10.64 -10.70
C GLU A 498 42.85 -12.16 -10.44
N SER A 499 41.70 -12.79 -10.15
CA SER A 499 41.53 -14.22 -9.88
C SER A 499 40.33 -14.77 -10.64
N ALA A 500 40.36 -16.07 -10.97
CA ALA A 500 39.18 -16.76 -11.53
C ALA A 500 38.05 -16.89 -10.48
N ASP A 501 38.39 -16.93 -9.19
CA ASP A 501 37.46 -16.86 -8.07
C ASP A 501 38.04 -15.94 -6.98
N GLY A 502 37.61 -14.67 -6.97
CA GLY A 502 38.04 -13.69 -5.98
C GLY A 502 37.58 -13.96 -4.54
N THR A 503 36.84 -15.06 -4.30
CA THR A 503 36.38 -15.48 -2.97
C THR A 503 37.24 -16.62 -2.38
N GLU A 504 38.11 -17.24 -3.17
CA GLU A 504 39.02 -18.28 -2.69
C GLU A 504 40.21 -17.66 -1.94
N GLY A 505 40.39 -17.97 -0.67
CA GLY A 505 41.49 -17.43 0.15
C GLY A 505 41.42 -15.92 0.41
N LYS A 506 42.55 -15.30 0.77
CA LYS A 506 42.66 -13.84 1.02
C LYS A 506 43.08 -13.09 -0.26
N ARG A 507 42.43 -13.41 -1.38
CA ARG A 507 42.62 -12.78 -2.72
C ARG A 507 41.86 -11.48 -2.89
N ARG A 508 41.01 -11.15 -1.92
CA ARG A 508 40.41 -9.85 -1.72
C ARG A 508 40.60 -9.46 -0.26
N VAL A 509 41.12 -8.28 -0.01
CA VAL A 509 41.14 -7.67 1.32
C VAL A 509 40.52 -6.28 1.26
N LEU A 510 39.82 -5.91 2.32
CA LEU A 510 39.06 -4.66 2.39
C LEU A 510 39.61 -3.78 3.52
N ALA A 511 39.47 -2.46 3.35
CA ALA A 511 39.80 -1.45 4.34
C ALA A 511 41.25 -1.58 4.88
N VAL A 512 42.24 -1.65 3.98
CA VAL A 512 43.66 -1.51 4.33
C VAL A 512 43.94 -0.02 4.58
N ASP A 513 44.47 0.32 5.75
CA ASP A 513 44.78 1.71 6.13
C ASP A 513 46.09 2.17 5.49
N LEU A 514 46.07 3.32 4.81
CA LEU A 514 47.22 3.95 4.17
C LEU A 514 47.60 5.30 4.82
N GLY A 515 46.94 5.70 5.91
CA GLY A 515 47.17 6.94 6.64
C GLY A 515 46.44 8.15 6.04
N MET A 516 47.03 9.33 6.22
CA MET A 516 46.36 10.62 5.93
C MET A 516 46.93 11.34 4.71
N VAL A 517 46.05 11.99 3.94
CA VAL A 517 46.39 13.06 3.00
C VAL A 517 46.11 14.41 3.69
N PRO A 518 47.12 15.26 3.91
CA PRO A 518 46.92 16.58 4.50
C PRO A 518 45.93 17.44 3.70
N ALA A 519 45.36 18.45 4.34
CA ALA A 519 44.54 19.46 3.66
C ALA A 519 45.33 20.14 2.53
N GLN A 520 44.65 20.43 1.40
CA GLN A 520 45.24 21.11 0.24
C GLN A 520 46.55 20.45 -0.25
N SER A 521 46.61 19.12 -0.22
CA SER A 521 47.84 18.36 -0.47
C SER A 521 47.63 17.14 -1.35
N SER A 522 48.74 16.52 -1.77
CA SER A 522 48.73 15.35 -2.63
C SER A 522 49.77 14.35 -2.15
N VAL A 523 49.38 13.08 -2.04
CA VAL A 523 50.22 11.97 -1.58
C VAL A 523 50.32 10.92 -2.68
N VAL A 524 51.51 10.32 -2.79
CA VAL A 524 51.80 9.23 -3.72
C VAL A 524 51.82 7.92 -2.96
N TYR A 525 50.95 6.99 -3.35
CA TYR A 525 50.88 5.63 -2.87
C TYR A 525 51.53 4.71 -3.90
N PHE A 526 52.77 4.29 -3.64
CA PHE A 526 53.44 3.30 -4.48
C PHE A 526 52.75 1.94 -4.35
N VAL A 527 52.48 1.30 -5.48
CA VAL A 527 51.72 0.03 -5.50
C VAL A 527 52.42 -1.06 -4.69
N PRO A 528 53.76 -1.23 -4.75
CA PRO A 528 54.43 -2.20 -3.88
C PRO A 528 54.19 -1.98 -2.39
N ASP A 529 54.18 -0.72 -1.94
CA ASP A 529 53.93 -0.39 -0.53
C ASP A 529 52.46 -0.66 -0.16
N VAL A 530 51.52 -0.33 -1.04
CA VAL A 530 50.09 -0.64 -0.84
C VAL A 530 49.87 -2.15 -0.70
N ILE A 531 50.49 -2.96 -1.55
CA ILE A 531 50.38 -4.42 -1.48
C ILE A 531 51.07 -4.95 -0.22
N ALA A 532 52.24 -4.43 0.16
CA ALA A 532 52.91 -4.80 1.41
C ALA A 532 52.05 -4.47 2.65
N GLN A 533 51.33 -3.35 2.65
CA GLN A 533 50.35 -3.02 3.70
C GLN A 533 49.17 -3.99 3.69
N ALA A 534 48.66 -4.37 2.52
CA ALA A 534 47.58 -5.35 2.39
C ALA A 534 47.98 -6.74 2.94
N GLU A 535 49.21 -7.18 2.64
CA GLU A 535 49.80 -8.42 3.16
C GLU A 535 49.98 -8.33 4.69
N THR A 536 50.54 -7.24 5.20
CA THR A 536 50.86 -7.08 6.62
C THR A 536 49.63 -6.91 7.49
N GLN A 537 48.70 -6.04 7.08
CA GLN A 537 47.53 -5.68 7.89
C GLN A 537 46.40 -6.70 7.78
N LYS A 538 46.19 -7.28 6.60
CA LYS A 538 45.02 -8.12 6.32
C LYS A 538 45.37 -9.54 5.89
N GLY A 539 46.65 -9.84 5.65
CA GLY A 539 47.11 -11.15 5.20
C GLY A 539 46.77 -11.44 3.73
N TYR A 540 46.72 -10.40 2.90
CA TYR A 540 46.50 -10.56 1.45
C TYR A 540 47.48 -11.57 0.86
N THR A 541 47.02 -12.46 -0.02
CA THR A 541 47.85 -13.55 -0.58
C THR A 541 48.25 -13.34 -2.04
N GLY A 542 48.03 -12.15 -2.60
CA GLY A 542 48.38 -11.82 -3.99
C GLY A 542 47.34 -12.26 -5.02
N ALA A 543 47.63 -12.10 -6.31
CA ALA A 543 46.76 -12.52 -7.42
C ALA A 543 47.15 -13.91 -7.97
N ASP A 544 46.21 -14.63 -8.60
CA ASP A 544 46.44 -15.94 -9.24
C ASP A 544 45.72 -16.12 -10.59
N GLY A 545 44.96 -15.13 -11.03
CA GLY A 545 44.34 -15.05 -12.33
C GLY A 545 45.12 -14.13 -13.27
N GLY A 546 45.14 -14.48 -14.56
CA GLY A 546 45.77 -13.69 -15.61
C GLY A 546 45.85 -14.45 -16.92
N TYR A 547 46.38 -13.81 -17.95
CA TYR A 547 46.60 -14.44 -19.26
C TYR A 547 47.66 -15.54 -19.17
N ALA A 548 47.57 -16.60 -19.97
CA ALA A 548 48.64 -17.61 -20.01
C ALA A 548 49.96 -16.97 -20.51
N ALA A 549 51.09 -17.60 -20.18
CA ALA A 549 52.39 -17.16 -20.68
C ALA A 549 52.31 -17.02 -22.22
N LYS A 550 52.76 -15.87 -22.74
CA LYS A 550 52.75 -15.49 -24.18
C LYS A 550 51.38 -15.16 -24.80
N SER A 551 50.28 -15.19 -24.07
CA SER A 551 48.96 -14.78 -24.58
C SER A 551 48.92 -13.33 -25.07
N LEU A 552 49.88 -12.49 -24.67
CA LEU A 552 50.01 -11.10 -25.08
C LEU A 552 51.29 -10.83 -25.93
N GLY A 553 51.92 -11.89 -26.45
CA GLY A 553 53.10 -11.84 -27.32
C GLY A 553 54.45 -12.00 -26.59
N ASP A 554 55.49 -12.33 -27.36
CA ASP A 554 56.84 -12.66 -26.85
C ASP A 554 57.66 -11.44 -26.36
N ASN A 555 57.23 -10.21 -26.66
CA ASN A 555 57.91 -8.94 -26.32
C ASN A 555 57.22 -8.13 -25.20
N ALA A 556 56.34 -8.76 -24.43
CA ALA A 556 55.50 -8.05 -23.48
C ALA A 556 56.17 -7.92 -22.11
N SER A 557 57.14 -7.00 -21.99
CA SER A 557 57.82 -6.64 -20.73
C SER A 557 56.87 -6.20 -19.60
N ASN A 558 55.66 -5.72 -19.97
CA ASN A 558 54.59 -5.36 -19.04
C ASN A 558 53.45 -6.41 -18.97
N ALA A 559 53.64 -7.60 -19.55
CA ALA A 559 52.67 -8.69 -19.55
C ALA A 559 53.23 -9.98 -18.95
N VAL A 560 53.99 -9.86 -17.86
CA VAL A 560 54.18 -11.02 -16.97
C VAL A 560 52.81 -11.38 -16.39
N SER A 561 52.40 -12.62 -16.63
CA SER A 561 51.08 -13.13 -16.30
C SER A 561 50.84 -13.27 -14.80
N SER A 562 49.69 -12.78 -14.36
CA SER A 562 48.84 -13.27 -13.26
C SER A 562 49.12 -12.91 -11.79
N ASN A 563 50.36 -12.80 -11.32
CA ASN A 563 50.60 -12.67 -9.87
C ASN A 563 50.76 -11.23 -9.35
N ALA A 564 51.02 -10.25 -10.22
CA ALA A 564 51.30 -8.87 -9.84
C ALA A 564 50.19 -7.87 -10.19
N ARG A 565 49.04 -8.32 -10.73
CA ARG A 565 47.96 -7.42 -11.16
C ARG A 565 46.85 -7.33 -10.12
N HIS A 566 46.40 -6.11 -9.90
CA HIS A 566 45.43 -5.78 -8.86
C HIS A 566 44.43 -4.73 -9.35
N THR A 567 43.22 -4.80 -8.83
CA THR A 567 42.29 -3.67 -8.83
C THR A 567 42.31 -3.06 -7.43
N LEU A 568 42.46 -1.74 -7.37
CA LEU A 568 42.48 -0.98 -6.12
C LEU A 568 41.24 -0.09 -6.06
N THR A 569 40.58 -0.02 -4.90
CA THR A 569 39.53 0.96 -4.66
C THR A 569 39.89 1.77 -3.43
N PHE A 570 40.29 3.02 -3.63
CA PHE A 570 40.62 3.94 -2.55
C PHE A 570 39.34 4.59 -2.04
N THR A 571 39.21 4.68 -0.72
CA THR A 571 38.19 5.47 -0.04
C THR A 571 38.90 6.57 0.72
N VAL A 572 38.53 7.82 0.45
CA VAL A 572 39.18 9.02 1.02
C VAL A 572 38.14 9.83 1.78
N THR A 573 38.36 10.11 3.06
CA THR A 573 37.34 10.71 3.96
C THR A 573 37.21 12.23 3.80
N ALA A 574 37.15 12.68 2.54
CA ALA A 574 36.85 14.04 2.14
C ALA A 574 35.65 14.06 1.16
N PRO A 575 34.96 15.20 1.01
CA PRO A 575 33.86 15.33 0.04
C PRO A 575 34.27 14.86 -1.35
N ARG A 576 33.40 14.11 -2.04
CA ARG A 576 33.75 13.42 -3.30
C ARG A 576 34.43 14.35 -4.31
N ASP A 577 33.85 15.54 -4.51
CA ASP A 577 34.28 16.49 -5.55
C ASP A 577 35.56 17.25 -5.18
N SER A 578 36.09 17.04 -3.96
CA SER A 578 37.35 17.63 -3.48
C SER A 578 38.54 16.66 -3.53
N VAL A 579 38.32 15.43 -3.99
CA VAL A 579 39.37 14.40 -4.04
C VAL A 579 39.58 13.95 -5.47
N HIS A 580 40.83 13.99 -5.92
CA HIS A 580 41.22 13.60 -7.27
C HIS A 580 42.29 12.52 -7.25
N GLY A 581 42.24 11.61 -8.22
CA GLY A 581 43.22 10.55 -8.36
C GLY A 581 43.86 10.49 -9.74
N VAL A 582 45.14 10.13 -9.77
CA VAL A 582 45.85 9.77 -11.01
C VAL A 582 46.65 8.50 -10.77
N SER A 583 46.52 7.51 -11.65
CA SER A 583 47.33 6.30 -11.64
C SER A 583 48.45 6.39 -12.66
N VAL A 584 49.67 6.06 -12.26
CA VAL A 584 50.83 6.00 -13.15
C VAL A 584 51.36 4.57 -13.19
N GLN A 585 51.38 4.01 -14.39
CA GLN A 585 51.94 2.69 -14.69
C GLN A 585 53.20 2.87 -15.52
N ARG A 586 54.35 2.57 -14.90
CA ARG A 586 55.65 2.62 -15.53
C ARG A 586 55.76 1.57 -16.62
N ILE A 587 56.31 1.97 -17.77
CA ILE A 587 56.57 1.05 -18.88
C ILE A 587 58.07 0.89 -19.06
N THR A 588 58.58 -0.33 -18.86
CA THR A 588 60.00 -0.61 -19.07
C THR A 588 60.36 -0.37 -20.54
N GLY A 589 61.22 0.62 -20.80
CA GLY A 589 61.67 0.99 -22.14
C GLY A 589 60.70 1.84 -22.96
N GLY A 590 59.64 2.37 -22.33
CA GLY A 590 58.63 3.22 -22.98
C GLY A 590 58.30 4.48 -22.16
N VAL A 591 57.20 5.15 -22.54
CA VAL A 591 56.65 6.30 -21.79
C VAL A 591 55.62 5.78 -20.77
N ASP A 592 55.67 6.32 -19.57
CA ASP A 592 54.74 5.97 -18.49
C ASP A 592 53.29 6.26 -18.91
N ARG A 593 52.39 5.34 -18.56
CA ARG A 593 50.95 5.52 -18.79
C ARG A 593 50.34 6.22 -17.60
N VAL A 594 49.84 7.42 -17.84
CA VAL A 594 49.00 8.15 -16.91
C VAL A 594 47.55 7.80 -17.22
N MET A 595 46.86 7.20 -16.25
CA MET A 595 45.46 6.82 -16.37
C MET A 595 44.63 7.62 -15.35
N PRO A 596 43.54 8.27 -15.77
CA PRO A 596 42.59 8.81 -14.81
C PRO A 596 42.00 7.65 -14.00
N VAL A 597 41.75 7.90 -12.71
CA VAL A 597 40.99 6.96 -11.88
C VAL A 597 39.51 7.08 -12.22
N LEU A 598 38.74 6.01 -11.97
CA LEU A 598 37.30 6.07 -12.11
C LEU A 598 36.71 6.58 -10.79
N ASP A 599 36.00 7.70 -10.84
CA ASP A 599 35.27 8.26 -9.71
C ASP A 599 33.83 8.61 -10.09
N GLN A 600 33.09 9.16 -9.14
CA GLN A 600 31.72 9.66 -9.32
C GLN A 600 31.65 11.17 -9.09
N ASN A 601 32.75 11.88 -9.33
CA ASN A 601 32.84 13.31 -9.04
C ASN A 601 32.07 14.13 -10.08
N GLU A 602 31.50 15.25 -9.65
CA GLU A 602 30.99 16.30 -10.53
C GLU A 602 32.13 17.25 -10.87
N TRP A 603 32.57 17.19 -12.11
CA TRP A 603 33.71 17.96 -12.60
C TRP A 603 33.23 19.32 -13.12
N SER A 604 33.53 20.40 -12.40
CA SER A 604 33.50 21.76 -12.96
C SER A 604 34.93 22.18 -13.34
N GLN A 605 35.20 22.31 -14.64
CA GLN A 605 36.47 22.86 -15.14
C GLN A 605 36.54 24.38 -15.03
#